data_AF-A0A950MQY2-F1
#
_entry.id   AF-A0A950MQY2-F1
#
_cell.length_a   1.000
_cell.length_b   1.000
_cell.length_c   1.000
_cell.angle_alpha   90.00
_cell.angle_beta   90.00
_cell.angle_gamma   90.00
#
_symmetry.space_group_name_H-M   'P 1'
#
loop_
_entity.id
_entity.type
_entity.pdbx_description
1 polymer ?
#
loop_
_entity_poly.entity_id
_entity_poly.type
_entity_poly.pdbx_seq_one_letter_code
_entity_poly.pdbx_strand_id
1 'polypeptide(L)'
;MSEQEFIRQLQEALSRIPERERQEIVDDYCEYFRDGLAAGRSEADIAAGLGDPRQLARELMARHHIERWESRKSFGNLFAVVGAIAGLGFLNFMLAIPFLCYLWLLTMAALASTGILIGGIVVFGTLTCNALFGWPALHEERDVRAFWSTFESGAPAANIHIRGHHGEKVDVVRDASSGRASIDIQSSDGALSLERKASDAIGQLHIQDEEGRVDIDALDWGISRKGGWIAGVVMMLLGGGGLFLCYLLARLTWRGLLSYGRYQLGLLDKARRMDD
;
A
#
# COMPACT_ATOMS: atom_id res chain seq x y z
N MET A 1 4.09 33.78 -73.34
CA MET A 1 3.34 34.56 -72.33
C MET A 1 4.24 35.69 -71.85
N SER A 2 3.70 36.82 -71.39
CA SER A 2 4.49 37.91 -70.81
C SER A 2 4.81 37.64 -69.34
N GLU A 3 5.82 38.33 -68.81
CA GLU A 3 6.23 38.24 -67.39
C GLU A 3 5.04 38.51 -66.45
N GLN A 4 4.32 39.60 -66.67
CA GLN A 4 3.17 40.01 -65.84
C GLN A 4 2.08 38.92 -65.79
N GLU A 5 1.83 38.25 -66.91
CA GLU A 5 0.82 37.20 -67.01
C GLU A 5 1.27 35.93 -66.27
N PHE A 6 2.56 35.58 -66.34
CA PHE A 6 3.14 34.45 -65.60
C PHE A 6 3.09 34.69 -64.10
N ILE A 7 3.54 35.86 -63.63
CA ILE A 7 3.59 36.22 -62.21
C ILE A 7 2.19 36.28 -61.60
N ARG A 8 1.21 36.86 -62.30
CA ARG A 8 -0.19 36.89 -61.84
C ARG A 8 -0.74 35.48 -61.62
N GLN A 9 -0.51 34.57 -62.56
CA GLN A 9 -0.97 33.19 -62.46
C GLN A 9 -0.23 32.39 -61.36
N LEU A 10 1.06 32.65 -61.16
CA LEU A 10 1.85 32.09 -60.07
C LEU A 10 1.33 32.56 -58.70
N GLN A 11 1.08 33.85 -58.55
CA GLN A 11 0.55 34.45 -57.32
C GLN A 11 -0.86 33.92 -56.98
N GLU A 12 -1.75 33.82 -57.96
CA GLU A 12 -3.08 33.20 -57.78
C GLU A 12 -2.97 31.74 -57.34
N ALA A 13 -2.06 30.97 -57.96
CA ALA A 13 -1.84 29.57 -57.63
C ALA A 13 -1.19 29.38 -56.24
N LEU A 14 -0.40 30.34 -55.76
CA LEU A 14 0.23 30.36 -54.43
C LEU A 14 -0.65 30.97 -53.34
N SER A 15 -1.93 31.27 -53.61
CA SER A 15 -2.87 31.90 -52.66
C SER A 15 -3.06 31.15 -51.33
N ARG A 16 -2.69 29.86 -51.26
CA ARG A 16 -2.79 29.02 -50.06
C ARG A 16 -1.58 29.12 -49.11
N ILE A 17 -0.52 29.78 -49.53
CA ILE A 17 0.68 30.06 -48.71
C ILE A 17 0.55 31.47 -48.08
N PRO A 18 1.10 31.73 -46.87
CA PRO A 18 1.09 33.05 -46.24
C PRO A 18 1.62 34.17 -47.15
N GLU A 19 1.02 35.36 -47.05
CA GLU A 19 1.30 36.53 -47.91
C GLU A 19 2.80 36.83 -48.05
N ARG A 20 3.51 36.83 -46.93
CA ARG A 20 4.94 37.15 -46.88
C ARG A 20 5.78 36.17 -47.69
N GLU A 21 5.56 34.88 -47.48
CA GLU A 21 6.26 33.80 -48.20
C GLU A 21 5.93 33.84 -49.69
N ARG A 22 4.66 34.14 -50.03
CA ARG A 22 4.23 34.30 -51.43
C ARG A 22 4.93 35.49 -52.10
N GLN A 23 5.08 36.61 -51.39
CA GLN A 23 5.78 37.80 -51.90
C GLN A 23 7.25 37.49 -52.18
N GLU A 24 7.93 36.83 -51.24
CA GLU A 24 9.33 36.42 -51.37
C GLU A 24 9.54 35.53 -52.62
N ILE A 25 8.69 34.51 -52.83
CA ILE A 25 8.76 33.65 -54.02
C ILE A 25 8.53 34.45 -55.30
N VAL A 26 7.54 35.35 -55.32
CA VAL A 26 7.22 36.16 -56.51
C VAL A 26 8.39 37.09 -56.85
N ASP A 27 9.01 37.72 -55.85
CA ASP A 27 10.13 38.64 -56.03
C ASP A 27 11.34 37.90 -56.63
N ASP A 28 11.64 36.68 -56.20
CA ASP A 28 12.71 35.83 -56.77
C ASP A 28 12.49 35.55 -58.26
N TYR A 29 11.26 35.24 -58.66
CA TYR A 29 10.94 35.00 -60.07
C TYR A 29 10.94 36.28 -60.89
N CYS A 30 10.51 37.42 -60.34
CA CYS A 30 10.66 38.73 -60.99
C CYS A 30 12.14 39.06 -61.24
N GLU A 31 13.03 38.77 -60.29
CA GLU A 31 14.48 38.92 -60.47
C GLU A 31 15.02 37.98 -61.56
N TYR A 32 14.55 36.73 -61.60
CA TYR A 32 14.92 35.78 -62.64
C TYR A 32 14.51 36.25 -64.06
N PHE A 33 13.31 36.83 -64.21
CA PHE A 33 12.87 37.42 -65.47
C PHE A 33 13.74 38.62 -65.85
N ARG A 34 14.08 39.50 -64.91
CA ARG A 34 14.97 40.64 -65.12
C ARG A 34 16.35 40.22 -65.61
N ASP A 35 16.92 39.18 -65.01
CA ASP A 35 18.24 38.66 -65.38
C ASP A 35 18.22 37.98 -66.76
N GLY A 36 17.14 37.25 -67.08
CA GLY A 36 16.95 36.65 -68.40
C GLY A 36 16.81 37.69 -69.52
N LEU A 37 16.12 38.80 -69.23
CA LEU A 37 16.01 39.94 -70.14
C LEU A 37 17.34 40.64 -70.34
N ALA A 38 18.12 40.85 -69.27
CA ALA A 38 19.47 41.42 -69.35
C ALA A 38 20.44 40.54 -70.16
N ALA A 39 20.23 39.22 -70.15
CA ALA A 39 20.96 38.25 -70.96
C ALA A 39 20.48 38.19 -72.44
N GLY A 40 19.53 39.03 -72.84
CA GLY A 40 19.03 39.13 -74.22
C GLY A 40 18.00 38.07 -74.61
N ARG A 41 17.40 37.36 -73.65
CA ARG A 41 16.29 36.42 -73.90
C ARG A 41 14.96 37.17 -73.93
N SER A 42 13.99 36.70 -74.70
CA SER A 42 12.64 37.26 -74.67
C SER A 42 11.85 36.76 -73.46
N GLU A 43 10.88 37.54 -72.97
CA GLU A 43 9.99 37.11 -71.87
C GLU A 43 9.30 35.77 -72.16
N ALA A 44 8.92 35.57 -73.44
CA ALA A 44 8.24 34.36 -73.88
C ALA A 44 9.15 33.11 -73.76
N ASP A 45 10.44 33.25 -74.04
CA ASP A 45 11.41 32.15 -73.93
C ASP A 45 11.70 31.81 -72.47
N ILE A 46 11.78 32.82 -71.60
CA ILE A 46 12.00 32.66 -70.16
C ILE A 46 10.81 31.92 -69.54
N ALA A 47 9.58 32.35 -69.85
CA ALA A 47 8.37 31.70 -69.37
C ALA A 47 8.21 30.28 -69.92
N ALA A 48 8.60 30.01 -71.17
CA ALA A 48 8.59 28.67 -71.74
C ALA A 48 9.60 27.74 -71.03
N GLY A 49 10.74 28.27 -70.58
CA GLY A 49 11.74 27.54 -69.79
C GLY A 49 11.27 27.20 -68.37
N LEU A 50 10.42 28.06 -67.77
CA LEU A 50 9.83 27.84 -66.44
C LEU A 50 8.61 26.91 -66.47
N GLY A 51 7.92 26.79 -67.61
CA GLY A 51 6.78 25.90 -67.80
C GLY A 51 5.43 26.49 -67.35
N ASP A 52 4.53 25.64 -66.86
CA ASP A 52 3.19 26.06 -66.42
C ASP A 52 3.24 26.63 -64.98
N PRO A 53 2.90 27.92 -64.76
CA PRO A 53 2.95 28.56 -63.44
C PRO A 53 2.10 27.84 -62.40
N ARG A 54 1.01 27.17 -62.80
CA ARG A 54 0.14 26.41 -61.88
C ARG A 54 0.75 25.07 -61.46
N GLN A 55 1.62 24.48 -62.28
CA GLN A 55 2.37 23.27 -61.92
C GLN A 55 3.53 23.63 -61.02
N LEU A 56 4.26 24.69 -61.37
CA LEU A 56 5.34 25.23 -60.55
C LEU A 56 4.86 25.59 -59.13
N ALA A 57 3.72 26.28 -59.01
CA ALA A 57 3.11 26.59 -57.73
C ALA A 57 2.77 25.34 -56.90
N ARG A 58 2.29 24.27 -57.55
CA ARG A 58 1.99 22.99 -56.88
C ARG A 58 3.25 22.31 -56.37
N GLU A 59 4.33 22.33 -57.14
CA GLU A 59 5.60 21.76 -56.72
C GLU A 59 6.21 22.55 -55.54
N LEU A 60 6.21 23.89 -55.62
CA LEU A 60 6.63 24.78 -54.54
C LEU A 60 5.81 24.56 -53.26
N MET A 61 4.48 24.48 -53.37
CA MET A 61 3.59 24.17 -52.24
C MET A 61 3.87 22.80 -51.62
N ALA A 62 4.12 21.77 -52.44
CA ALA A 62 4.41 20.43 -51.93
C ALA A 62 5.72 20.39 -51.12
N ARG A 63 6.77 21.07 -51.60
CA ARG A 63 8.06 21.20 -50.89
C ARG A 63 7.91 21.96 -49.58
N HIS A 64 7.24 23.12 -49.60
CA HIS A 64 6.97 23.92 -48.40
C HIS A 64 6.11 23.20 -47.35
N HIS A 65 5.10 22.43 -47.79
CA HIS A 65 4.26 21.67 -46.86
C HIS A 65 5.05 20.58 -46.12
N ILE A 66 6.00 19.92 -46.79
CA ILE A 66 6.84 18.87 -46.20
C ILE A 66 7.79 19.48 -45.15
N GLU A 67 8.48 20.57 -45.49
CA GLU A 67 9.40 21.27 -44.57
C GLU A 67 8.68 21.85 -43.35
N ARG A 68 7.47 22.38 -43.54
CA ARG A 68 6.62 22.90 -42.45
C ARG A 68 6.04 21.79 -41.57
N TRP A 69 5.82 20.60 -42.13
CA TRP A 69 5.36 19.43 -41.38
C TRP A 69 6.47 18.83 -40.52
N GLU A 70 7.71 18.85 -41.01
CA GLU A 70 8.89 18.46 -40.23
C GLU A 70 9.20 19.46 -39.12
N SER A 71 9.10 20.77 -39.38
CA SER A 71 9.35 21.79 -38.35
C SER A 71 8.26 21.93 -37.28
N ARG A 72 6.99 21.60 -37.60
CA ARG A 72 5.89 21.56 -36.61
C ARG A 72 5.82 20.28 -35.78
N LYS A 73 6.60 19.23 -36.08
CA LYS A 73 6.86 18.16 -35.12
C LYS A 73 7.79 18.70 -34.03
N SER A 74 7.26 19.61 -33.21
CA SER A 74 7.92 20.09 -32.01
C SER A 74 8.05 18.92 -31.05
N PHE A 75 9.17 18.22 -31.13
CA PHE A 75 9.56 17.14 -30.22
C PHE A 75 9.37 17.58 -28.76
N GLY A 76 9.61 18.86 -28.45
CA GLY A 76 9.35 19.43 -27.13
C GLY A 76 7.89 19.32 -26.67
N ASN A 77 6.92 19.57 -27.56
CA ASN A 77 5.50 19.43 -27.22
C ASN A 77 5.10 17.95 -27.08
N LEU A 78 5.70 17.06 -27.88
CA LEU A 78 5.50 15.62 -27.74
C LEU A 78 6.09 15.10 -26.41
N PHE A 79 7.29 15.56 -26.02
CA PHE A 79 7.89 15.23 -24.72
C PHE A 79 7.10 15.81 -23.56
N ALA A 80 6.51 16.99 -23.71
CA ALA A 80 5.61 17.56 -22.70
C ALA A 80 4.34 16.71 -22.53
N VAL A 81 3.74 16.24 -23.63
CA VAL A 81 2.57 15.34 -23.59
C VAL A 81 2.94 13.96 -23.03
N VAL A 82 4.06 13.38 -23.46
CA VAL A 82 4.56 12.10 -22.94
C VAL A 82 4.90 12.22 -21.45
N GLY A 83 5.53 13.32 -21.05
CA GLY A 83 5.82 13.64 -19.65
C GLY A 83 4.55 13.85 -18.84
N ALA A 84 3.51 14.48 -19.39
CA ALA A 84 2.21 14.63 -18.74
C ALA A 84 1.50 13.28 -18.56
N ILE A 85 1.50 12.41 -19.58
CA ILE A 85 0.92 11.06 -19.50
C ILE A 85 1.70 10.20 -18.51
N ALA A 86 3.04 10.23 -18.58
CA ALA A 86 3.91 9.51 -17.65
C ALA A 86 3.76 10.03 -16.22
N GLY A 87 3.65 11.35 -16.03
CA GLY A 87 3.40 11.98 -14.74
C GLY A 87 2.03 11.63 -14.17
N LEU A 88 1.00 11.59 -15.00
CA LEU A 88 -0.34 11.13 -14.60
C LEU A 88 -0.33 9.67 -14.16
N GLY A 89 0.38 8.81 -14.91
CA GLY A 89 0.59 7.41 -14.57
C GLY A 89 1.38 7.22 -13.27
N PHE A 90 2.45 7.98 -13.10
CA PHE A 90 3.28 7.98 -11.89
C PHE A 90 2.49 8.43 -10.66
N LEU A 91 1.70 9.50 -10.78
CA LEU A 91 0.90 10.03 -9.68
C LEU A 91 -0.24 9.06 -9.32
N ASN A 92 -0.85 8.41 -10.31
CA ASN A 92 -1.81 7.33 -10.08
C ASN A 92 -1.15 6.12 -9.40
N PHE A 93 0.06 5.73 -9.81
CA PHE A 93 0.81 4.64 -9.18
C PHE A 93 1.20 4.97 -7.73
N MET A 94 1.66 6.20 -7.49
CA MET A 94 2.00 6.70 -6.16
C MET A 94 0.79 6.70 -5.23
N LEU A 95 -0.42 6.94 -5.74
CA LEU A 95 -1.67 6.84 -5.00
C LEU A 95 -2.16 5.39 -4.85
N ALA A 96 -1.85 4.52 -5.83
CA ALA A 96 -2.22 3.11 -5.80
C ALA A 96 -1.45 2.33 -4.74
N ILE A 97 -0.16 2.62 -4.52
CA ILE A 97 0.66 1.95 -3.49
C ILE A 97 0.02 2.00 -2.08
N PRO A 98 -0.26 3.17 -1.49
CA PRO A 98 -0.85 3.24 -0.16
C PRO A 98 -2.24 2.61 -0.12
N PHE A 99 -3.00 2.68 -1.21
CA PHE A 99 -4.29 1.99 -1.33
C PHE A 99 -4.14 0.46 -1.31
N LEU A 100 -3.15 -0.09 -2.01
CA LEU A 100 -2.82 -1.53 -1.97
C LEU A 100 -2.34 -1.94 -0.57
N CYS A 101 -1.46 -1.16 0.06
CA CYS A 101 -1.02 -1.40 1.43
C CYS A 101 -2.21 -1.42 2.41
N TYR A 102 -3.16 -0.50 2.26
CA TYR A 102 -4.39 -0.48 3.05
C TYR A 102 -5.23 -1.76 2.84
N LEU A 103 -5.44 -2.19 1.59
CA LEU A 103 -6.19 -3.41 1.30
C LEU A 103 -5.50 -4.66 1.88
N TRP A 104 -4.18 -4.72 1.79
CA TRP A 104 -3.40 -5.83 2.36
C TRP A 104 -3.43 -5.85 3.89
N LEU A 105 -3.37 -4.68 4.54
CA LEU A 105 -3.54 -4.58 5.98
C LEU A 105 -4.95 -5.02 6.40
N LEU A 106 -5.97 -4.65 5.63
CA LEU A 106 -7.35 -5.04 5.88
C LEU A 106 -7.54 -6.56 5.77
N THR A 107 -6.90 -7.23 4.80
CA THR A 107 -6.96 -8.70 4.70
C THR A 107 -6.25 -9.36 5.87
N MET A 108 -5.08 -8.88 6.27
CA MET A 108 -4.38 -9.41 7.45
C MET A 108 -5.19 -9.23 8.74
N ALA A 109 -5.80 -8.07 8.93
CA ALA A 109 -6.70 -7.81 10.05
C ALA A 109 -7.90 -8.77 10.05
N ALA A 110 -8.51 -9.03 8.88
CA ALA A 110 -9.61 -9.98 8.76
C ALA A 110 -9.18 -11.42 9.07
N LEU A 111 -8.01 -11.85 8.59
CA LEU A 111 -7.44 -13.17 8.91
C LEU A 111 -7.19 -13.32 10.41
N ALA A 112 -6.55 -12.32 11.03
CA ALA A 112 -6.28 -12.32 12.48
C ALA A 112 -7.58 -12.38 13.28
N SER A 113 -8.57 -11.57 12.91
CA SER A 113 -9.89 -11.53 13.55
C SER A 113 -10.65 -12.86 13.40
N THR A 114 -10.51 -13.52 12.25
CA THR A 114 -11.05 -14.87 12.02
C THR A 114 -10.39 -15.89 12.93
N GLY A 115 -9.06 -15.87 13.04
CA GLY A 115 -8.32 -16.75 13.93
C GLY A 115 -8.72 -16.59 15.39
N ILE A 116 -8.88 -15.34 15.85
CA ILE A 116 -9.37 -15.03 17.19
C ILE A 116 -10.79 -15.55 17.41
N LEU A 117 -11.69 -15.37 16.43
CA LEU A 117 -13.06 -15.86 16.52
C LEU A 117 -13.11 -17.40 16.61
N ILE A 118 -12.36 -18.09 15.74
CA ILE A 118 -12.28 -19.56 15.76
C ILE A 118 -11.70 -20.02 17.10
N GLY A 119 -10.63 -19.39 17.59
CA GLY A 119 -10.06 -19.69 18.90
C GLY A 119 -11.08 -19.53 20.03
N GLY A 120 -11.82 -18.43 20.03
CA GLY A 120 -12.91 -18.19 20.99
C GLY A 120 -14.00 -19.25 20.94
N ILE A 121 -14.46 -19.64 19.74
CA ILE A 121 -15.47 -20.69 19.54
C ILE A 121 -14.95 -22.05 20.03
N VAL A 122 -13.70 -22.41 19.72
CA VAL A 122 -13.11 -23.68 20.14
C VAL A 122 -12.98 -23.73 21.66
N VAL A 123 -12.50 -22.67 22.30
CA VAL A 123 -12.38 -22.59 23.77
C VAL A 123 -13.77 -22.70 24.41
N PHE A 124 -14.72 -21.89 23.95
CA PHE A 124 -16.08 -21.89 24.48
C PHE A 124 -16.78 -23.25 24.27
N GLY A 125 -16.64 -23.84 23.09
CA GLY A 125 -17.19 -25.15 22.76
C GLY A 125 -16.57 -26.27 23.61
N THR A 126 -15.25 -26.25 23.80
CA THR A 126 -14.55 -27.23 24.64
C THR A 126 -15.01 -27.15 26.10
N LEU A 127 -15.15 -25.94 26.64
CA LEU A 127 -15.65 -25.73 28.01
C LEU A 127 -17.13 -26.15 28.14
N THR A 128 -17.95 -25.86 27.14
CA THR A 128 -19.38 -26.23 27.12
C THR A 128 -19.56 -27.74 27.02
N CYS A 129 -18.82 -28.41 26.13
CA CYS A 129 -18.85 -29.87 26.01
C CYS A 129 -18.36 -30.54 27.30
N ASN A 130 -17.30 -30.01 27.92
CA ASN A 130 -16.83 -30.50 29.21
C ASN A 130 -17.87 -30.32 30.32
N ALA A 131 -18.59 -29.18 30.36
CA ALA A 131 -19.61 -28.92 31.36
C ALA A 131 -20.87 -29.79 31.19
N LEU A 132 -21.28 -30.07 29.95
CA LEU A 132 -22.51 -30.82 29.65
C LEU A 132 -22.30 -32.33 29.63
N PHE A 133 -21.15 -32.79 29.14
CA PHE A 133 -20.90 -34.20 28.85
C PHE A 133 -19.66 -34.76 29.55
N GLY A 134 -18.91 -33.93 30.29
CA GLY A 134 -17.66 -34.34 30.93
C GLY A 134 -16.51 -34.61 29.94
N TRP A 135 -16.69 -34.27 28.65
CA TRP A 135 -15.76 -34.57 27.56
C TRP A 135 -15.45 -33.32 26.72
N PRO A 136 -14.18 -33.06 26.32
CA PRO A 136 -12.99 -33.83 26.68
C PRO A 136 -12.72 -33.76 28.18
N ALA A 137 -12.09 -34.80 28.73
CA ALA A 137 -11.65 -34.80 30.11
C ALA A 137 -10.56 -33.74 30.25
N LEU A 138 -10.97 -32.50 30.56
CA LEU A 138 -10.06 -31.43 30.90
C LEU A 138 -9.51 -31.77 32.27
N HIS A 139 -8.42 -32.54 32.28
CA HIS A 139 -7.62 -32.69 33.48
C HIS A 139 -7.10 -31.30 33.82
N GLU A 140 -7.70 -30.73 34.86
CA GLU A 140 -7.32 -29.52 35.55
C GLU A 140 -5.80 -29.61 35.82
N GLU A 141 -4.95 -29.09 34.91
CA GLU A 141 -3.59 -28.56 35.18
C GLU A 141 -2.65 -28.41 33.96
N ARG A 142 -2.80 -29.11 32.83
CA ARG A 142 -1.66 -29.27 31.89
C ARG A 142 -1.64 -28.50 30.56
N ASP A 143 -2.77 -28.31 29.88
CA ASP A 143 -2.70 -28.08 28.42
C ASP A 143 -2.32 -26.67 27.97
N VAL A 144 -2.74 -25.62 28.67
CA VAL A 144 -2.38 -24.24 28.29
C VAL A 144 -0.97 -23.84 28.74
N ARG A 145 -0.48 -24.43 29.83
CA ARG A 145 0.88 -24.21 30.34
C ARG A 145 1.92 -25.03 29.59
N ALA A 146 1.55 -26.19 29.03
CA ALA A 146 2.44 -26.98 28.18
C ALA A 146 2.99 -26.16 27.01
N PHE A 147 2.14 -25.34 26.37
CA PHE A 147 2.51 -24.47 25.25
C PHE A 147 3.61 -23.45 25.61
N TRP A 148 3.59 -22.91 26.83
CA TRP A 148 4.59 -21.96 27.34
C TRP A 148 5.79 -22.64 28.00
N SER A 149 5.62 -23.84 28.56
CA SER A 149 6.69 -24.62 29.21
C SER A 149 7.77 -25.09 28.24
N THR A 150 7.43 -25.29 26.96
CA THR A 150 8.40 -25.55 25.88
C THR A 150 9.34 -24.36 25.66
N PHE A 151 8.92 -23.16 26.04
CA PHE A 151 9.74 -21.94 25.98
C PHE A 151 10.62 -21.76 27.24
N GLU A 152 10.19 -22.31 28.39
CA GLU A 152 10.91 -22.25 29.68
C GLU A 152 11.98 -23.34 29.86
N SER A 153 11.95 -24.42 29.09
CA SER A 153 12.86 -25.58 29.22
C SER A 153 14.33 -25.30 28.89
N GLY A 154 14.67 -24.07 28.50
CA GLY A 154 16.04 -23.65 28.20
C GLY A 154 16.79 -22.89 29.32
N ALA A 155 16.15 -22.62 30.47
CA ALA A 155 16.80 -21.87 31.55
C ALA A 155 17.58 -22.79 32.52
N PRO A 156 18.85 -22.49 32.84
CA PRO A 156 19.65 -23.32 33.75
C PRO A 156 19.06 -23.33 35.17
N ALA A 157 18.91 -24.53 35.75
CA ALA A 157 18.50 -24.74 37.13
C ALA A 157 19.63 -24.38 38.10
N ALA A 158 19.81 -23.09 38.38
CA ALA A 158 20.78 -22.61 39.35
C ALA A 158 20.09 -22.39 40.71
N ASN A 159 20.58 -23.07 41.75
CA ASN A 159 20.22 -22.77 43.12
C ASN A 159 21.09 -21.61 43.62
N ILE A 160 20.49 -20.56 44.14
CA ILE A 160 21.20 -19.37 44.63
C ILE A 160 21.07 -19.35 46.15
N HIS A 161 22.19 -19.29 46.85
CA HIS A 161 22.23 -19.16 48.31
C HIS A 161 23.03 -17.89 48.63
N ILE A 162 22.40 -16.94 49.32
CA ILE A 162 23.03 -15.68 49.75
C ILE A 162 22.97 -15.65 51.28
N ARG A 163 24.11 -15.35 51.92
CA ARG A 163 24.19 -15.18 53.38
C ARG A 163 24.68 -13.77 53.71
N GLY A 164 23.97 -13.09 54.60
CA GLY A 164 24.36 -11.80 55.15
C GLY A 164 25.28 -11.92 56.36
N HIS A 165 25.98 -10.83 56.69
CA HIS A 165 26.91 -10.77 57.82
C HIS A 165 26.23 -10.79 59.20
N HIS A 166 24.93 -10.47 59.26
CA HIS A 166 24.15 -10.36 60.52
C HIS A 166 23.16 -11.51 60.71
N GLY A 167 23.37 -12.66 60.05
CA GLY A 167 22.53 -13.86 60.19
C GLY A 167 21.40 -13.99 59.16
N GLU A 168 21.27 -13.02 58.26
CA GLU A 168 20.31 -13.05 57.14
C GLU A 168 20.63 -14.16 56.14
N LYS A 169 19.60 -14.81 55.59
CA LYS A 169 19.74 -15.88 54.59
C LYS A 169 18.70 -15.71 53.49
N VAL A 170 19.11 -15.91 52.25
CA VAL A 170 18.21 -15.97 51.08
C VAL A 170 18.56 -17.23 50.30
N ASP A 171 17.65 -18.19 50.31
CA ASP A 171 17.79 -19.47 49.61
C ASP A 171 16.76 -19.53 48.48
N VAL A 172 17.23 -19.61 47.24
CA VAL A 172 16.41 -19.81 46.04
C VAL A 172 16.72 -21.20 45.51
N VAL A 173 15.81 -22.13 45.75
CA VAL A 173 15.97 -23.54 45.39
C VAL A 173 14.97 -23.90 44.29
N ARG A 174 15.47 -24.41 43.17
CA ARG A 174 14.64 -24.91 42.07
C ARG A 174 14.97 -26.37 41.83
N ASP A 175 14.07 -27.26 42.24
CA ASP A 175 14.20 -28.69 42.04
C ASP A 175 13.62 -29.08 40.67
N ALA A 176 14.53 -29.37 39.73
CA ALA A 176 14.19 -29.75 38.37
C ALA A 176 13.44 -31.11 38.28
N SER A 177 13.54 -31.96 39.30
CA SER A 177 12.90 -33.28 39.34
C SER A 177 11.46 -33.23 39.87
N SER A 178 11.20 -32.35 40.85
CA SER A 178 9.88 -32.16 41.44
C SER A 178 9.15 -30.92 40.91
N GLY A 179 9.78 -30.12 40.04
CA GLY A 179 9.27 -28.86 39.48
C GLY A 179 8.96 -27.80 40.55
N ARG A 180 9.50 -27.99 41.76
CA ARG A 180 9.25 -27.15 42.92
C ARG A 180 10.26 -26.02 42.95
N ALA A 181 9.77 -24.80 43.11
CA ALA A 181 10.61 -23.62 43.33
C ALA A 181 10.27 -23.04 44.70
N SER A 182 11.26 -22.91 45.58
CA SER A 182 11.12 -22.18 46.84
C SER A 182 12.08 -21.00 46.91
N ILE A 183 11.62 -19.90 47.48
CA ILE A 183 12.41 -18.72 47.81
C ILE A 183 12.19 -18.47 49.30
N ASP A 184 13.21 -18.75 50.10
CA ASP A 184 13.18 -18.62 51.55
C ASP A 184 14.12 -17.48 51.96
N ILE A 185 13.55 -16.43 52.56
CA ILE A 185 14.24 -15.26 53.07
C ILE A 185 14.07 -15.23 54.58
N GLN A 186 15.18 -15.25 55.31
CA GLN A 186 15.20 -15.21 56.76
C GLN A 186 16.04 -14.02 57.22
N SER A 187 15.47 -13.18 58.09
CA SER A 187 16.13 -12.05 58.75
C SER A 187 15.91 -12.09 60.27
N SER A 188 16.54 -11.20 61.03
CA SER A 188 16.32 -11.06 62.47
C SER A 188 14.88 -10.66 62.82
N ASP A 189 14.24 -9.93 61.90
CA ASP A 189 12.95 -9.27 62.12
C ASP A 189 11.79 -10.07 61.50
N GLY A 190 12.06 -11.24 60.89
CA GLY A 190 11.00 -12.04 60.27
C GLY A 190 11.49 -13.02 59.22
N ALA A 191 10.58 -13.87 58.76
CA ALA A 191 10.81 -14.86 57.72
C ALA A 191 9.74 -14.74 56.61
N LEU A 192 10.19 -14.86 55.37
CA LEU A 192 9.35 -14.83 54.18
C LEU A 192 9.69 -16.05 53.32
N SER A 193 8.70 -16.90 53.08
CA SER A 193 8.84 -18.10 52.26
C SER A 193 7.83 -18.03 51.11
N LEU A 194 8.32 -18.12 49.87
CA LEU A 194 7.48 -18.39 48.72
C LEU A 194 7.76 -19.82 48.27
N GLU A 195 6.74 -20.67 48.30
CA GLU A 195 6.82 -22.01 47.75
C GLU A 195 5.86 -22.14 46.57
N ARG A 196 6.35 -22.72 45.48
CA ARG A 196 5.57 -23.13 44.32
C ARG A 196 5.83 -24.60 44.05
N LYS A 197 4.85 -25.45 44.34
CA LYS A 197 4.89 -26.89 44.02
C LYS A 197 4.52 -27.12 42.56
N ALA A 198 5.03 -28.19 41.94
CA ALA A 198 4.65 -28.52 40.57
C ALA A 198 3.21 -29.01 40.41
N SER A 199 2.60 -29.50 41.50
CA SER A 199 1.24 -30.04 41.57
C SER A 199 0.19 -29.04 42.08
N ASP A 200 0.62 -27.85 42.49
CA ASP A 200 -0.28 -26.78 42.91
C ASP A 200 0.05 -25.56 42.07
N ALA A 201 -0.92 -25.15 41.26
CA ALA A 201 -0.86 -23.95 40.43
C ALA A 201 -0.67 -22.64 41.23
N ILE A 202 -0.73 -22.71 42.55
CA ILE A 202 -0.80 -21.61 43.49
C ILE A 202 0.57 -21.48 44.17
N GLY A 203 1.23 -20.34 43.95
CA GLY A 203 2.33 -19.92 44.81
C GLY A 203 1.75 -19.53 46.17
N GLN A 204 2.24 -20.15 47.24
CA GLN A 204 1.90 -19.76 48.61
C GLN A 204 2.95 -18.77 49.08
N LEU A 205 2.51 -17.59 49.51
CA LEU A 205 3.37 -16.58 50.12
C LEU A 205 3.10 -16.59 51.62
N HIS A 206 4.08 -17.07 52.37
CA HIS A 206 4.08 -17.06 53.82
C HIS A 206 4.94 -15.89 54.31
N ILE A 207 4.33 -14.96 55.03
CA ILE A 207 5.05 -13.85 55.69
C ILE A 207 4.82 -13.98 57.19
N GLN A 208 5.90 -14.12 57.95
CA GLN A 208 5.86 -14.24 59.40
C GLN A 208 6.78 -13.19 60.05
N ASP A 209 6.20 -12.35 60.90
CA ASP A 209 6.85 -11.27 61.66
C ASP A 209 6.50 -11.42 63.17
N GLU A 210 7.16 -10.67 64.07
CA GLU A 210 6.93 -10.67 65.52
C GLU A 210 5.48 -10.27 65.91
N GLU A 211 4.80 -9.49 65.07
CA GLU A 211 3.44 -8.98 65.32
C GLU A 211 2.32 -9.85 64.68
N GLY A 212 2.64 -10.80 63.79
CA GLY A 212 1.62 -11.65 63.17
C GLY A 212 2.07 -12.43 61.92
N ARG A 213 1.18 -13.33 61.47
CA ARG A 213 1.35 -14.18 60.28
C ARG A 213 0.36 -13.77 59.19
N VAL A 214 0.86 -13.54 57.97
CA VAL A 214 0.04 -13.29 56.79
C VAL A 214 0.27 -14.42 55.79
N ASP A 215 -0.78 -15.20 55.58
CA ASP A 215 -0.84 -16.27 54.59
C ASP A 215 -1.60 -15.75 53.37
N ILE A 216 -0.91 -15.63 52.23
CA ILE A 216 -1.57 -15.37 50.95
C ILE A 216 -1.59 -16.68 50.16
N ASP A 217 -2.71 -17.38 50.32
CA ASP A 217 -3.07 -18.54 49.50
C ASP A 217 -3.68 -18.04 48.17
N ALA A 218 -3.30 -18.67 47.05
CA ALA A 218 -3.86 -18.49 45.72
C ALA A 218 -3.37 -17.28 44.88
N LEU A 219 -2.04 -17.09 44.74
CA LEU A 219 -1.49 -16.36 43.58
C LEU A 219 -1.59 -17.21 42.30
N ASP A 220 -2.79 -17.31 41.72
CA ASP A 220 -3.02 -17.96 40.43
C ASP A 220 -2.78 -16.96 39.29
N TRP A 221 -1.63 -17.07 38.63
CA TRP A 221 -1.35 -16.32 37.38
C TRP A 221 -1.94 -17.01 36.13
N GLY A 222 -2.81 -18.02 36.31
CA GLY A 222 -3.49 -18.75 35.25
C GLY A 222 -4.91 -18.27 34.96
N ILE A 223 -5.39 -18.54 33.75
CA ILE A 223 -6.79 -18.37 33.37
C ILE A 223 -7.59 -19.46 34.10
N SER A 224 -8.09 -19.16 35.31
CA SER A 224 -8.99 -20.02 36.09
C SER A 224 -10.15 -20.56 35.23
N ARG A 225 -10.79 -21.67 35.61
CA ARG A 225 -11.96 -22.24 34.89
C ARG A 225 -13.05 -21.19 34.62
N LYS A 226 -13.29 -20.28 35.57
CA LYS A 226 -14.19 -19.11 35.39
C LYS A 226 -13.62 -18.07 34.42
N GLY A 227 -12.31 -17.84 34.46
CA GLY A 227 -11.57 -17.00 33.50
C GLY A 227 -11.60 -17.55 32.08
N GLY A 228 -11.63 -18.87 31.87
CA GLY A 228 -11.70 -19.51 30.55
C GLY A 228 -13.01 -19.21 29.83
N TRP A 229 -14.14 -19.22 30.56
CA TRP A 229 -15.44 -18.81 30.03
C TRP A 229 -15.44 -17.34 29.60
N ILE A 230 -14.90 -16.46 30.45
CA ILE A 230 -14.81 -15.03 30.16
C ILE A 230 -13.90 -14.81 28.95
N ALA A 231 -12.74 -15.47 28.91
CA ALA A 231 -11.78 -15.37 27.81
C ALA A 231 -12.40 -15.84 26.48
N GLY A 232 -13.12 -16.97 26.48
CA GLY A 232 -13.82 -17.46 25.29
C GLY A 232 -14.83 -16.46 24.74
N VAL A 233 -15.68 -15.90 25.60
CA VAL A 233 -16.68 -14.89 25.21
C VAL A 233 -16.01 -13.60 24.72
N VAL A 234 -14.97 -13.12 25.42
CA VAL A 234 -14.23 -11.92 25.04
C VAL A 234 -13.55 -12.10 23.67
N MET A 235 -12.92 -13.26 23.42
CA MET A 235 -12.32 -13.55 22.12
C MET A 235 -13.37 -13.63 21.01
N MET A 236 -14.54 -14.21 21.26
CA MET A 236 -15.62 -14.24 20.26
C MET A 236 -16.16 -12.85 19.95
N LEU A 237 -16.34 -11.99 20.96
CA LEU A 237 -16.77 -10.60 20.76
C LEU A 237 -15.71 -9.79 20.02
N LEU A 238 -14.43 -9.97 20.36
CA LEU A 238 -13.32 -9.26 19.73
C LEU A 238 -13.11 -9.72 18.28
N GLY A 239 -13.10 -11.03 18.04
CA GLY A 239 -12.98 -11.62 16.70
C GLY A 239 -14.19 -11.35 15.81
N GLY A 240 -15.41 -11.42 16.36
CA GLY A 240 -16.64 -11.09 15.64
C GLY A 240 -16.76 -9.59 15.34
N GLY A 241 -16.47 -8.74 16.33
CA GLY A 241 -16.45 -7.29 16.18
C GLY A 241 -15.40 -6.80 15.19
N GLY A 242 -14.19 -7.38 15.24
CA GLY A 242 -13.13 -7.09 14.27
C GLY A 242 -13.50 -7.49 12.84
N LEU A 243 -14.16 -8.64 12.65
CA LEU A 243 -14.67 -9.06 11.34
C LEU A 243 -15.78 -8.16 10.83
N PHE A 244 -16.70 -7.77 11.71
CA PHE A 244 -17.77 -6.82 11.37
C PHE A 244 -17.19 -5.47 10.94
N LEU A 245 -16.20 -4.96 11.66
CA LEU A 245 -15.49 -3.73 11.30
C LEU A 245 -14.77 -3.86 9.96
N CYS A 246 -14.04 -4.96 9.74
CA CYS A 246 -13.36 -5.21 8.45
C CYS A 246 -14.36 -5.28 7.30
N TYR A 247 -15.50 -5.95 7.49
CA TYR A 247 -16.58 -6.00 6.50
C TYR A 247 -17.18 -4.62 6.22
N LEU A 248 -17.42 -3.81 7.26
CA LEU A 248 -17.93 -2.45 7.10
C LEU A 248 -16.96 -1.58 6.28
N LEU A 249 -15.67 -1.64 6.62
CA LEU A 249 -14.61 -0.92 5.91
C LEU A 249 -14.49 -1.38 4.45
N ALA A 250 -14.52 -2.70 4.20
CA ALA A 250 -14.53 -3.27 2.86
C ALA A 250 -15.78 -2.86 2.05
N ARG A 251 -16.94 -2.77 2.70
CA ARG A 251 -18.17 -2.30 2.06
C ARG A 251 -18.09 -0.81 1.73
N LEU A 252 -17.48 -0.02 2.60
CA LEU A 252 -17.32 1.41 2.41
C LEU A 252 -16.32 1.70 1.29
N THR A 253 -15.22 0.96 1.21
CA THR A 253 -14.25 1.06 0.11
C THR A 253 -14.85 0.60 -1.22
N TRP A 254 -15.63 -0.48 -1.24
CA TRP A 254 -16.36 -0.94 -2.43
C TRP A 254 -17.35 0.12 -2.93
N ARG A 255 -18.11 0.75 -2.03
CA ARG A 255 -19.02 1.86 -2.37
C ARG A 255 -18.28 3.07 -2.91
N GLY A 256 -17.15 3.43 -2.31
CA GLY A 256 -16.28 4.50 -2.81
C GLY A 256 -15.78 4.21 -4.21
N LEU A 257 -15.30 2.99 -4.45
CA LEU A 257 -14.79 2.55 -5.75
C LEU A 257 -15.90 2.54 -6.83
N LEU A 258 -17.09 2.03 -6.50
CA LEU A 258 -18.25 2.08 -7.39
C LEU A 258 -18.69 3.52 -7.70
N SER A 259 -18.65 4.41 -6.71
CA SER A 259 -18.97 5.83 -6.92
C SER A 259 -17.98 6.49 -7.86
N TYR A 260 -16.68 6.19 -7.71
CA TYR A 260 -15.64 6.69 -8.60
C TYR A 260 -15.80 6.14 -10.03
N GLY A 261 -16.04 4.83 -10.17
CA GLY A 261 -16.28 4.21 -11.47
C GLY A 261 -17.52 4.76 -12.19
N ARG A 262 -18.62 4.99 -11.46
CA ARG A 262 -19.83 5.61 -12.01
C ARG A 262 -19.59 7.07 -12.45
N TYR A 263 -18.77 7.82 -11.72
CA TYR A 263 -18.40 9.17 -12.11
C TYR A 263 -17.60 9.20 -13.43
N GLN A 264 -16.61 8.31 -13.58
CA GLN A 264 -15.85 8.19 -14.83
C GLN A 264 -16.73 7.74 -16.00
N LEU A 265 -17.61 6.76 -15.80
CA LEU A 265 -18.57 6.33 -16.84
C LEU A 265 -19.52 7.47 -17.24
N GLY A 266 -19.99 8.26 -16.27
CA GLY A 266 -20.84 9.42 -16.54
C GLY A 266 -20.15 10.51 -17.35
N LEU A 267 -18.83 10.71 -17.16
CA LEU A 267 -18.04 11.63 -17.98
C LEU A 267 -17.88 11.13 -19.42
N LEU A 268 -17.64 9.83 -19.60
CA LEU A 268 -17.51 9.21 -20.93
C LEU A 268 -18.83 9.27 -21.70
N ASP A 269 -19.96 9.00 -21.03
CA ASP A 269 -21.30 9.13 -21.62
C ASP A 269 -21.65 10.57 -21.97
N LYS A 270 -21.12 11.55 -21.22
CA LYS A 270 -21.32 12.97 -21.51
C LYS A 270 -20.46 13.43 -22.70
N ALA A 271 -19.24 12.93 -22.82
CA ALA A 271 -18.36 13.20 -23.95
C ALA A 271 -18.94 12.60 -25.25
N ARG A 272 -19.39 11.33 -25.21
CA ARG A 272 -19.97 10.65 -26.38
C ARG A 272 -21.23 11.37 -26.91
N ARG A 273 -22.04 11.96 -26.03
CA ARG A 273 -23.23 12.75 -26.41
C ARG A 273 -22.95 14.13 -26.99
N MET A 274 -21.71 14.63 -26.94
CA MET A 274 -21.34 15.90 -27.59
C MET A 274 -20.82 15.70 -29.02
N ASP A 275 -20.48 14.47 -29.39
CA ASP A 275 -19.98 14.12 -30.72
C ASP A 275 -21.11 13.67 -31.70
N ASP A 276 -22.32 13.41 -31.18
CA ASP A 276 -23.55 13.11 -31.94
C ASP A 276 -24.43 14.37 -32.09
#